data_AF-A0A2V7PBA3-F1
#
_entry.id   AF-A0A2V7PBA3-F1
#
_cell.length_a   1.000
_cell.length_b   1.000
_cell.length_c   1.000
_cell.angle_alpha   90.00
_cell.angle_beta   90.00
_cell.angle_gamma   90.00
#
_symmetry.space_group_name_H-M   'P 1'
#
loop_
_entity.id
_entity.type
_entity.pdbx_description
1 polymer ?
#
loop_
_entity_poly.entity_id
_entity_poly.type
_entity_poly.pdbx_seq_one_letter_code
_entity_poly.pdbx_strand_id
1 'polypeptide(L)'
;MTYIGDANDVTTIRNDAMEFFGLYFAASDEDEGKRIDAAFVESFAGRQAPPWWDDGRRASALVHVYDLIAPLDAELAAVYLRRLGRMASKYLENRDDVHGAPPDAFRGRVMPSWGAKSDSHDDKWNTDVVLTGLLAYPMAAFARRVADRPARYPALHDQAIGLITATIQTYEAYRDECHLVESDPHAYYLFPHAYADLKCTNGVSGCEGFRERADKPIPYNTNLSMMKALAELALAADSALYRSSGAATPDQLRMATEEAPLLIAKNVAFFVDHLRPKTLSDGTPYVEWDYQVVKEGIENLAHGGLDLGCLAVILEDQIRLDALLARAGRTERIRLSPALGARFANTFLRKVWKSNELSENVDGSGERSTDYNQGTTGWVWLAQFDPWVWTRCRDTTFVKPSLVHDNHAALLRYRKFNAMKHLSDFAGQNWLITPAPTAVGQTPPTNILNQKWLLVLSGVVIADLKGDSRAQWDHQVVTFSPDMAGPDDPSATSGPLNWAIGHYSIPRPAGSPGAQYLVRFSVESWAPFVSLSAIFNQGQSINSGFAVDAWRPEHFASGTNVVTGQPVNNLFNGVNVDLAVRDTDAWLYRIGYNITLLGKIVFVAPSS
;
A
#
# COMPACT_ATOMS: atom_id res chain seq x y z
N MET A 1 -5.82 -23.15 8.19
CA MET A 1 -5.91 -23.06 6.73
C MET A 1 -4.95 -21.96 6.33
N THR A 2 -4.04 -22.21 5.39
CA THR A 2 -3.16 -21.17 4.83
C THR A 2 -3.85 -20.60 3.60
N TYR A 3 -4.01 -19.29 3.55
CA TYR A 3 -4.66 -18.59 2.45
C TYR A 3 -3.64 -17.98 1.49
N ILE A 4 -4.07 -17.70 0.26
CA ILE A 4 -3.26 -16.97 -0.71
C ILE A 4 -2.86 -15.61 -0.10
N GLY A 5 -1.57 -15.27 -0.17
CA GLY A 5 -1.02 -14.06 0.45
C GLY A 5 -0.41 -14.26 1.86
N ASP A 6 -0.54 -15.42 2.51
CA ASP A 6 -0.03 -15.61 3.88
C ASP A 6 1.50 -15.71 3.97
N ALA A 7 2.16 -16.40 3.04
CA ALA A 7 3.63 -16.51 3.05
C ALA A 7 4.29 -15.22 2.50
N ASN A 8 5.58 -15.01 2.70
CA ASN A 8 6.31 -13.89 2.09
C ASN A 8 7.59 -14.33 1.36
N ASP A 9 7.77 -15.63 1.14
CA ASP A 9 8.89 -16.13 0.37
C ASP A 9 8.70 -15.89 -1.13
N VAL A 10 9.82 -15.70 -1.85
CA VAL A 10 9.82 -15.32 -3.26
C VAL A 10 9.10 -16.34 -4.14
N THR A 11 9.25 -17.64 -3.85
CA THR A 11 8.65 -18.72 -4.64
C THR A 11 7.13 -18.69 -4.53
N THR A 12 6.59 -18.60 -3.31
CA THR A 12 5.15 -18.48 -3.10
C THR A 12 4.60 -17.20 -3.71
N ILE A 13 5.29 -16.07 -3.56
CA ILE A 13 4.86 -14.79 -4.16
C ILE A 13 4.71 -14.92 -5.69
N ARG A 14 5.68 -15.56 -6.36
CA ARG A 14 5.62 -15.78 -7.82
C ARG A 14 4.47 -16.70 -8.20
N ASN A 15 4.28 -17.80 -7.48
CA ASN A 15 3.20 -18.75 -7.76
C ASN A 15 1.81 -18.11 -7.59
N ASP A 16 1.60 -17.39 -6.48
CA ASP A 16 0.35 -16.68 -6.21
C ASP A 16 0.05 -15.65 -7.31
N ALA A 17 1.06 -14.91 -7.77
CA ALA A 17 0.91 -13.93 -8.85
C ALA A 17 0.59 -14.58 -10.21
N MET A 18 1.15 -15.75 -10.50
CA MET A 18 0.83 -16.53 -11.71
C MET A 18 -0.60 -17.08 -11.65
N GLU A 19 -1.02 -17.60 -10.50
CA GLU A 19 -2.40 -18.07 -10.28
C GLU A 19 -3.40 -16.92 -10.45
N PHE A 20 -3.14 -15.79 -9.80
CA PHE A 20 -3.91 -14.56 -9.99
C PHE A 20 -4.07 -14.20 -11.48
N PHE A 21 -2.97 -14.19 -12.23
CA PHE A 21 -2.99 -13.81 -13.64
C PHE A 21 -3.81 -14.79 -14.48
N GLY A 22 -3.66 -16.10 -14.25
CA GLY A 22 -4.42 -17.14 -14.95
C GLY A 22 -5.91 -17.16 -14.61
N LEU A 23 -6.30 -16.70 -13.41
CA LEU A 23 -7.69 -16.65 -12.97
C LEU A 23 -8.48 -15.48 -13.58
N TYR A 24 -7.86 -14.30 -13.69
CA TYR A 24 -8.60 -13.06 -13.99
C TYR A 24 -8.27 -12.41 -15.33
N PHE A 25 -7.35 -12.95 -16.12
CA PHE A 25 -6.97 -12.39 -17.41
C PHE A 25 -7.07 -13.42 -18.52
N ALA A 26 -7.34 -12.95 -19.74
CA ALA A 26 -7.43 -13.82 -20.90
C ALA A 26 -6.11 -14.58 -21.17
N ALA A 27 -6.19 -15.71 -21.85
CA ALA A 27 -5.02 -16.56 -22.14
C ALA A 27 -3.94 -15.83 -22.96
N SER A 28 -4.30 -14.81 -23.75
CA SER A 28 -3.38 -14.02 -24.56
C SER A 28 -3.69 -12.52 -24.52
N ASP A 29 -2.69 -11.69 -24.84
CA ASP A 29 -2.86 -10.24 -24.94
C ASP A 29 -3.81 -9.86 -26.10
N GLU A 30 -3.83 -10.67 -27.16
CA GLU A 30 -4.75 -10.47 -28.27
C GLU A 30 -6.21 -10.69 -27.82
N ASP A 31 -6.46 -11.78 -27.09
CA ASP A 31 -7.79 -12.10 -26.58
C ASP A 31 -8.28 -11.09 -25.54
N GLU A 32 -7.37 -10.57 -24.69
CA GLU A 32 -7.73 -9.46 -23.80
C GLU A 32 -8.16 -8.23 -24.59
N GLY A 33 -7.43 -7.91 -25.67
CA GLY A 33 -7.77 -6.78 -26.52
C GLY A 33 -9.13 -6.96 -27.20
N LYS A 34 -9.42 -8.15 -27.73
CA LYS A 34 -10.73 -8.48 -28.32
C LYS A 34 -11.87 -8.38 -27.32
N ARG A 35 -11.64 -8.79 -26.07
CA ARG A 35 -12.62 -8.67 -24.99
C ARG A 35 -12.97 -7.21 -24.72
N ILE A 36 -11.97 -6.33 -24.66
CA ILE A 36 -12.20 -4.89 -24.47
C ILE A 36 -12.96 -4.32 -25.67
N ASP A 37 -12.50 -4.57 -26.90
CA ASP A 37 -13.18 -4.06 -28.10
C ASP A 37 -14.65 -4.51 -28.16
N ALA A 38 -14.94 -5.78 -27.84
CA ALA A 38 -16.31 -6.29 -27.81
C ALA A 38 -17.19 -5.53 -26.80
N ALA A 39 -16.67 -5.24 -25.61
CA ALA A 39 -17.39 -4.49 -24.58
C ALA A 39 -17.71 -3.05 -25.03
N PHE A 40 -16.81 -2.41 -25.76
CA PHE A 40 -17.04 -1.09 -26.33
C PHE A 40 -18.04 -1.11 -27.49
N VAL A 41 -17.96 -2.11 -28.38
CA VAL A 41 -18.94 -2.27 -29.47
C VAL A 41 -20.36 -2.41 -28.93
N GLU A 42 -20.55 -3.22 -27.88
CA GLU A 42 -21.85 -3.35 -27.21
C GLU A 42 -22.33 -2.02 -26.62
N SER A 43 -21.40 -1.19 -26.11
CA SER A 43 -21.73 0.16 -25.64
C SER A 43 -22.25 1.06 -26.73
N PHE A 44 -21.47 1.18 -27.81
CA PHE A 44 -21.77 2.11 -28.88
C PHE A 44 -23.07 1.70 -29.60
N ALA A 45 -23.38 0.40 -29.62
CA ALA A 45 -24.62 -0.14 -30.15
C ALA A 45 -25.82 -0.05 -29.17
N GLY A 46 -25.61 0.20 -27.88
CA GLY A 46 -26.62 0.09 -26.82
C GLY A 46 -26.81 1.35 -25.96
N ARG A 47 -27.76 1.28 -25.02
CA ARG A 47 -27.93 2.25 -23.91
C ARG A 47 -27.13 1.86 -22.66
N GLN A 48 -26.18 0.94 -22.80
CA GLN A 48 -25.46 0.36 -21.68
C GLN A 48 -24.00 0.81 -21.74
N ALA A 49 -23.54 1.39 -20.64
CA ALA A 49 -22.14 1.66 -20.41
C ALA A 49 -21.40 0.30 -20.34
N PRO A 50 -20.18 0.15 -20.92
CA PRO A 50 -19.34 -1.02 -20.78
C PRO A 50 -19.20 -1.41 -19.32
N PRO A 51 -18.66 -2.59 -19.02
CA PRO A 51 -18.28 -2.94 -17.65
C PRO A 51 -17.04 -2.14 -17.22
N TRP A 52 -17.02 -0.81 -17.42
CA TRP A 52 -15.91 0.10 -17.18
C TRP A 52 -15.36 0.00 -15.76
N TRP A 53 -16.27 -0.22 -14.80
CA TRP A 53 -15.94 -0.42 -13.40
C TRP A 53 -15.11 -1.69 -13.19
N ASP A 54 -15.52 -2.80 -13.80
CA ASP A 54 -14.77 -4.06 -13.74
C ASP A 54 -13.42 -3.92 -14.45
N ASP A 55 -13.41 -3.30 -15.64
CA ASP A 55 -12.20 -3.09 -16.42
C ASP A 55 -11.16 -2.21 -15.71
N GLY A 56 -11.58 -1.07 -15.13
CA GLY A 56 -10.70 -0.20 -14.36
C GLY A 56 -10.15 -0.87 -13.09
N ARG A 57 -10.97 -1.69 -12.42
CA ARG A 57 -10.54 -2.49 -11.25
C ARG A 57 -9.56 -3.58 -11.64
N ARG A 58 -9.81 -4.31 -12.73
CA ARG A 58 -8.89 -5.33 -13.28
C ARG A 58 -7.55 -4.72 -13.69
N ALA A 59 -7.57 -3.56 -14.34
CA ALA A 59 -6.34 -2.87 -14.70
C ALA A 59 -5.56 -2.41 -13.45
N SER A 60 -6.26 -1.92 -12.42
CA SER A 60 -5.64 -1.59 -11.12
C SER A 60 -5.07 -2.80 -10.39
N ALA A 61 -5.77 -3.93 -10.43
CA ALA A 61 -5.30 -5.19 -9.87
C ALA A 61 -4.01 -5.66 -10.56
N LEU A 62 -3.93 -5.53 -11.88
CA LEU A 62 -2.73 -5.87 -12.65
C LEU A 62 -1.53 -4.99 -12.29
N VAL A 63 -1.76 -3.70 -12.02
CA VAL A 63 -0.73 -2.78 -11.53
C VAL A 63 -0.19 -3.23 -10.17
N HIS A 64 -1.08 -3.58 -9.22
CA HIS A 64 -0.67 -4.07 -7.90
C HIS A 64 0.22 -5.33 -7.98
N VAL A 65 -0.15 -6.29 -8.85
CA VAL A 65 0.63 -7.52 -9.02
C VAL A 65 1.94 -7.25 -9.77
N TYR A 66 1.95 -6.35 -10.75
CA TYR A 66 3.20 -5.89 -11.36
C TYR A 66 4.15 -5.30 -10.31
N ASP A 67 3.67 -4.37 -9.46
CA ASP A 67 4.53 -3.70 -8.49
C ASP A 67 5.02 -4.64 -7.37
N LEU A 68 4.28 -5.72 -7.09
CA LEU A 68 4.73 -6.81 -6.21
C LEU A 68 5.88 -7.62 -6.84
N ILE A 69 5.76 -7.94 -8.13
CA ILE A 69 6.66 -8.89 -8.81
C ILE A 69 7.88 -8.22 -9.45
N ALA A 70 7.77 -6.97 -9.89
CA ALA A 70 8.86 -6.22 -10.52
C ALA A 70 10.22 -6.25 -9.79
N PRO A 71 10.29 -6.16 -8.43
CA PRO A 71 11.55 -6.28 -7.70
C PRO A 71 12.04 -7.74 -7.54
N LEU A 72 11.18 -8.74 -7.74
CA LEU A 72 11.48 -10.16 -7.46
C LEU A 72 11.76 -10.97 -8.73
N ASP A 73 11.04 -10.69 -9.80
CA ASP A 73 11.14 -11.40 -11.08
C ASP A 73 10.90 -10.43 -12.23
N ALA A 74 11.98 -10.15 -12.93
CA ALA A 74 11.96 -9.13 -13.96
C ALA A 74 11.19 -9.57 -15.21
N GLU A 75 11.27 -10.85 -15.55
CA GLU A 75 10.70 -11.39 -16.79
C GLU A 75 9.20 -11.61 -16.60
N LEU A 76 8.80 -12.15 -15.45
CA LEU A 76 7.40 -12.32 -15.10
C LEU A 76 6.66 -10.98 -15.00
N ALA A 77 7.27 -9.98 -14.35
CA ALA A 77 6.69 -8.63 -14.30
C ALA A 77 6.48 -8.04 -15.71
N ALA A 78 7.36 -8.34 -16.67
CA ALA A 78 7.19 -7.87 -18.04
C ALA A 78 5.95 -8.47 -18.72
N VAL A 79 5.50 -9.67 -18.33
CA VAL A 79 4.23 -10.25 -18.82
C VAL A 79 3.05 -9.38 -18.38
N TYR A 80 2.98 -9.02 -17.10
CA TYR A 80 1.92 -8.18 -16.56
C TYR A 80 1.92 -6.78 -17.16
N LEU A 81 3.11 -6.20 -17.35
CA LEU A 81 3.24 -4.88 -17.96
C LEU A 81 2.76 -4.88 -19.42
N ARG A 82 3.07 -5.91 -20.21
CA ARG A 82 2.58 -6.01 -21.60
C ARG A 82 1.06 -6.14 -21.66
N ARG A 83 0.46 -6.96 -20.78
CA ARG A 83 -1.00 -7.06 -20.66
C ARG A 83 -1.62 -5.70 -20.30
N LEU A 84 -1.05 -4.97 -19.35
CA LEU A 84 -1.51 -3.62 -18.99
C LEU A 84 -1.41 -2.65 -20.16
N GLY A 85 -0.28 -2.64 -20.89
CA GLY A 85 -0.09 -1.82 -22.08
C GLY A 85 -1.10 -2.13 -23.19
N ARG A 86 -1.42 -3.42 -23.37
CA ARG A 86 -2.45 -3.85 -24.32
C ARG A 86 -3.83 -3.33 -23.94
N MET A 87 -4.22 -3.45 -22.66
CA MET A 87 -5.48 -2.88 -22.16
C MET A 87 -5.52 -1.37 -22.35
N ALA A 88 -4.48 -0.65 -21.94
CA ALA A 88 -4.36 0.80 -22.09
C ALA A 88 -4.47 1.27 -23.55
N SER A 89 -3.87 0.52 -24.48
CA SER A 89 -3.98 0.85 -25.92
C SER A 89 -5.39 0.67 -26.43
N LYS A 90 -6.09 -0.39 -26.00
CA LYS A 90 -7.48 -0.60 -26.37
C LYS A 90 -8.42 0.43 -25.79
N TYR A 91 -8.17 0.92 -24.58
CA TYR A 91 -8.93 2.05 -24.06
C TYR A 91 -8.70 3.30 -24.91
N LEU A 92 -7.45 3.62 -25.28
CA LEU A 92 -7.17 4.76 -26.17
C LEU A 92 -7.82 4.62 -27.56
N GLU A 93 -7.75 3.44 -28.18
CA GLU A 93 -8.37 3.16 -29.49
C GLU A 93 -9.90 3.34 -29.48
N ASN A 94 -10.53 3.16 -28.32
CA ASN A 94 -11.97 3.33 -28.13
C ASN A 94 -12.33 4.67 -27.45
N ARG A 95 -11.40 5.62 -27.33
CA ARG A 95 -11.69 6.98 -26.84
C ARG A 95 -12.59 7.71 -27.85
N ASP A 96 -13.54 8.50 -27.37
CA ASP A 96 -14.61 9.10 -28.17
C ASP A 96 -14.08 9.89 -29.39
N ASP A 97 -13.01 10.66 -29.21
CA ASP A 97 -12.35 11.45 -30.26
C ASP A 97 -11.56 10.59 -31.27
N VAL A 98 -11.14 9.38 -30.89
CA VAL A 98 -10.40 8.44 -31.73
C VAL A 98 -11.37 7.55 -32.52
N HIS A 99 -12.40 7.05 -31.85
CA HIS A 99 -13.38 6.12 -32.41
C HIS A 99 -14.49 6.82 -33.21
N GLY A 100 -14.60 8.15 -33.11
CA GLY A 100 -15.63 8.93 -33.80
C GLY A 100 -16.99 8.83 -33.13
N ALA A 101 -17.01 8.86 -31.79
CA ALA A 101 -18.24 8.89 -31.02
C ALA A 101 -19.02 10.22 -31.21
N PRO A 102 -20.32 10.25 -30.87
CA PRO A 102 -21.09 11.49 -30.91
C PRO A 102 -20.49 12.59 -30.00
N PRO A 103 -20.72 13.88 -30.31
CA PRO A 103 -20.43 14.94 -29.37
C PRO A 103 -21.14 14.73 -28.03
N ASP A 104 -20.44 15.00 -26.93
CA ASP A 104 -21.03 15.08 -25.61
C ASP A 104 -22.08 16.19 -25.60
N ALA A 105 -23.33 15.83 -25.28
CA ALA A 105 -24.46 16.74 -25.41
C ALA A 105 -24.45 17.89 -24.39
N PHE A 106 -23.66 17.77 -23.33
CA PHE A 106 -23.56 18.74 -22.24
C PHE A 106 -22.37 19.69 -22.42
N ARG A 107 -21.42 19.32 -23.29
CA ARG A 107 -20.20 20.10 -23.60
C ARG A 107 -20.15 20.59 -25.05
N GLY A 108 -20.99 20.06 -25.92
CA GLY A 108 -21.14 20.49 -27.32
C GLY A 108 -19.97 20.08 -28.24
N ARG A 109 -19.12 19.15 -27.81
CA ARG A 109 -17.96 18.67 -28.58
C ARG A 109 -17.69 17.19 -28.33
N VAL A 110 -16.96 16.56 -29.25
CA VAL A 110 -16.42 15.21 -29.00
C VAL A 110 -15.29 15.36 -27.97
N MET A 111 -15.39 14.60 -26.89
CA MET A 111 -14.46 14.69 -25.77
C MET A 111 -13.29 13.72 -25.99
N PRO A 112 -12.04 14.10 -25.67
CA PRO A 112 -10.93 13.17 -25.46
C PRO A 112 -11.12 12.28 -24.21
N SER A 113 -12.24 11.57 -24.14
CA SER A 113 -12.72 10.80 -23.01
C SER A 113 -13.56 9.62 -23.50
N TRP A 114 -14.27 8.94 -22.61
CA TRP A 114 -15.11 7.80 -22.91
C TRP A 114 -16.54 8.09 -22.46
N GLY A 115 -17.48 8.00 -23.39
CA GLY A 115 -18.88 8.29 -23.14
C GLY A 115 -19.79 7.09 -23.30
N ALA A 116 -21.02 7.27 -22.85
CA ALA A 116 -22.13 6.38 -23.15
C ALA A 116 -23.45 7.16 -23.10
N LYS A 117 -24.52 6.58 -23.66
CA LYS A 117 -25.88 7.06 -23.39
C LYS A 117 -26.34 6.56 -22.03
N SER A 118 -27.06 7.41 -21.30
CA SER A 118 -27.64 7.04 -20.01
C SER A 118 -29.03 7.65 -19.82
N ASP A 119 -29.95 6.86 -19.29
CA ASP A 119 -31.31 7.30 -18.96
C ASP A 119 -31.30 8.41 -17.89
N SER A 120 -30.30 8.45 -17.01
CA SER A 120 -30.14 9.51 -16.00
C SER A 120 -29.68 10.85 -16.60
N HIS A 121 -29.37 10.88 -17.90
CA HIS A 121 -28.90 12.05 -18.65
C HIS A 121 -29.79 12.30 -19.89
N ASP A 122 -31.10 12.02 -19.79
CA ASP A 122 -32.08 12.16 -20.88
C ASP A 122 -31.73 11.34 -22.16
N ASP A 123 -31.11 10.16 -22.02
CA ASP A 123 -30.65 9.30 -23.14
C ASP A 123 -29.66 10.01 -24.09
N LYS A 124 -28.97 11.04 -23.58
CA LYS A 124 -27.93 11.78 -24.30
C LYS A 124 -26.57 11.12 -24.10
N TRP A 125 -25.71 11.26 -25.12
CA TRP A 125 -24.30 10.89 -25.01
C TRP A 125 -23.61 11.80 -24.00
N ASN A 126 -22.97 11.21 -22.99
CA ASN A 126 -22.30 11.93 -21.93
C ASN A 126 -20.99 11.24 -21.55
N THR A 127 -19.99 12.04 -21.24
CA THR A 127 -18.74 11.62 -20.62
C THR A 127 -18.67 12.12 -19.16
N ASP A 128 -18.00 11.38 -18.29
CA ASP A 128 -17.86 11.75 -16.88
C ASP A 128 -16.45 11.56 -16.32
N VAL A 129 -16.13 12.31 -15.27
CA VAL A 129 -14.78 12.36 -14.69
C VAL A 129 -14.37 11.04 -14.02
N VAL A 130 -15.30 10.29 -13.41
CA VAL A 130 -14.94 9.03 -12.73
C VAL A 130 -14.48 8.00 -13.73
N LEU A 131 -15.25 7.81 -14.79
CA LEU A 131 -14.95 6.89 -15.88
C LEU A 131 -13.63 7.27 -16.55
N THR A 132 -13.48 8.56 -16.82
CA THR A 132 -12.25 9.10 -17.39
C THR A 132 -11.04 8.73 -16.53
N GLY A 133 -11.11 8.97 -15.22
CA GLY A 133 -10.04 8.61 -14.28
C GLY A 133 -9.75 7.11 -14.26
N LEU A 134 -10.79 6.26 -14.30
CA LEU A 134 -10.67 4.80 -14.27
C LEU A 134 -9.91 4.27 -15.49
N LEU A 135 -10.16 4.81 -16.68
CA LEU A 135 -9.52 4.37 -17.93
C LEU A 135 -8.22 5.10 -18.26
N ALA A 136 -8.06 6.33 -17.81
CA ALA A 136 -6.82 7.08 -17.92
C ALA A 136 -5.73 6.53 -16.97
N TYR A 137 -6.13 6.01 -15.80
CA TYR A 137 -5.20 5.43 -14.83
C TYR A 137 -4.31 4.32 -15.42
N PRO A 138 -4.80 3.26 -16.08
CA PRO A 138 -3.93 2.23 -16.63
C PRO A 138 -3.00 2.73 -17.74
N MET A 139 -3.41 3.76 -18.49
CA MET A 139 -2.54 4.41 -19.48
C MET A 139 -1.34 5.09 -18.80
N ALA A 140 -1.62 5.91 -17.79
CA ALA A 140 -0.60 6.60 -17.01
C ALA A 140 0.30 5.62 -16.23
N ALA A 141 -0.31 4.61 -15.59
CA ALA A 141 0.37 3.62 -14.79
C ALA A 141 1.34 2.76 -15.64
N PHE A 142 0.90 2.30 -16.82
CA PHE A 142 1.78 1.61 -17.78
C PHE A 142 2.94 2.51 -18.18
N ALA A 143 2.64 3.73 -18.62
CA ALA A 143 3.65 4.63 -19.16
C ALA A 143 4.70 5.00 -18.12
N ARG A 144 4.30 5.24 -16.86
CA ARG A 144 5.24 5.46 -15.77
C ARG A 144 6.16 4.26 -15.55
N ARG A 145 5.63 3.04 -15.55
CA ARG A 145 6.44 1.83 -15.26
C ARG A 145 7.48 1.57 -16.35
N VAL A 146 7.17 1.94 -17.61
CA VAL A 146 8.14 2.01 -18.70
C VAL A 146 9.15 3.15 -18.48
N ALA A 147 8.67 4.34 -18.15
CA ALA A 147 9.46 5.56 -18.00
C ALA A 147 10.42 5.56 -16.81
N ASP A 148 10.07 4.91 -15.70
CA ASP A 148 10.94 4.71 -14.53
C ASP A 148 12.04 3.67 -14.82
N ARG A 149 11.91 2.85 -15.89
CA ARG A 149 12.85 1.79 -16.27
C ARG A 149 13.08 1.75 -17.79
N PRO A 150 13.50 2.85 -18.43
CA PRO A 150 13.47 2.96 -19.89
C PRO A 150 14.44 1.99 -20.55
N ALA A 151 15.63 1.77 -19.97
CA ALA A 151 16.62 0.82 -20.51
C ALA A 151 16.11 -0.63 -20.58
N ARG A 152 15.14 -1.00 -19.74
CA ARG A 152 14.57 -2.35 -19.68
C ARG A 152 13.44 -2.58 -20.67
N TYR A 153 12.80 -1.51 -21.12
CA TYR A 153 11.60 -1.60 -21.96
C TYR A 153 11.71 -0.76 -23.25
N PRO A 154 12.80 -0.88 -24.04
CA PRO A 154 13.00 -0.07 -25.25
C PRO A 154 11.87 -0.23 -26.27
N ALA A 155 11.33 -1.44 -26.42
CA ALA A 155 10.24 -1.73 -27.34
C ALA A 155 8.89 -1.09 -26.94
N LEU A 156 8.77 -0.56 -25.72
CA LEU A 156 7.54 0.04 -25.19
C LEU A 156 7.61 1.57 -25.11
N HIS A 157 8.70 2.20 -25.55
CA HIS A 157 8.92 3.64 -25.43
C HIS A 157 7.87 4.47 -26.16
N ASP A 158 7.67 4.19 -27.46
CA ASP A 158 6.71 4.95 -28.28
C ASP A 158 5.28 4.83 -27.74
N GLN A 159 4.92 3.62 -27.29
CA GLN A 159 3.64 3.36 -26.64
C GLN A 159 3.49 4.18 -25.36
N ALA A 160 4.51 4.19 -24.49
CA ALA A 160 4.48 4.97 -23.26
C ALA A 160 4.36 6.48 -23.53
N ILE A 161 5.10 7.02 -24.51
CA ILE A 161 5.05 8.43 -24.90
C ILE A 161 3.65 8.79 -25.45
N GLY A 162 3.09 7.93 -26.31
CA GLY A 162 1.74 8.11 -26.84
C GLY A 162 0.68 8.12 -25.74
N LEU A 163 0.77 7.18 -24.79
CA LEU A 163 -0.17 7.09 -23.68
C LEU A 163 -0.03 8.27 -22.69
N ILE A 164 1.17 8.76 -22.40
CA ILE A 164 1.36 10.00 -21.60
C ILE A 164 0.64 11.17 -22.28
N THR A 165 0.88 11.35 -23.58
CA THR A 165 0.30 12.44 -24.36
C THR A 165 -1.22 12.36 -24.38
N ALA A 166 -1.76 11.16 -24.58
CA ALA A 166 -3.20 10.93 -24.58
C ALA A 166 -3.82 11.23 -23.21
N THR A 167 -3.20 10.81 -22.11
CA THR A 167 -3.69 11.11 -20.76
C THR A 167 -3.67 12.62 -20.47
N ILE A 168 -2.66 13.37 -20.95
CA ILE A 168 -2.63 14.84 -20.83
C ILE A 168 -3.82 15.47 -21.57
N GLN A 169 -4.10 15.05 -22.80
CA GLN A 169 -5.24 15.55 -23.58
C GLN A 169 -6.58 15.25 -22.88
N THR A 170 -6.68 14.07 -22.27
CA THR A 170 -7.87 13.68 -21.50
C THR A 170 -8.06 14.55 -20.26
N TYR A 171 -6.98 14.88 -19.54
CA TYR A 171 -7.03 15.83 -18.44
C TYR A 171 -7.43 17.24 -18.91
N GLU A 172 -6.77 17.74 -19.96
CA GLU A 172 -7.03 19.06 -20.54
C GLU A 172 -8.50 19.21 -20.96
N ALA A 173 -9.13 18.13 -21.45
CA ALA A 173 -10.52 18.14 -21.86
C ALA A 173 -11.50 18.49 -20.73
N TYR A 174 -11.18 18.22 -19.46
CA TYR A 174 -12.04 18.54 -18.31
C TYR A 174 -11.58 19.78 -17.54
N ARG A 175 -10.56 20.49 -18.03
CA ARG A 175 -9.96 21.62 -17.31
C ARG A 175 -10.96 22.74 -17.01
N ASP A 176 -11.88 23.02 -17.93
CA ASP A 176 -12.91 24.05 -17.76
C ASP A 176 -13.93 23.72 -16.66
N GLU A 177 -14.06 22.45 -16.29
CA GLU A 177 -14.94 21.97 -15.21
C GLU A 177 -14.18 21.79 -13.89
N CYS A 178 -12.89 22.10 -13.88
CA CYS A 178 -12.04 22.01 -12.71
C CYS A 178 -12.03 23.36 -11.98
N HIS A 179 -12.53 23.36 -10.74
CA HIS A 179 -12.25 24.45 -9.80
C HIS A 179 -10.80 24.35 -9.34
N LEU A 180 -9.91 25.11 -9.97
CA LEU A 180 -8.50 25.23 -9.60
C LEU A 180 -8.12 26.71 -9.54
N VAL A 181 -8.45 27.35 -8.42
CA VAL A 181 -8.22 28.77 -8.19
C VAL A 181 -6.98 28.96 -7.30
N GLU A 182 -6.12 29.90 -7.66
CA GLU A 182 -4.85 30.14 -6.96
C GLU A 182 -5.06 30.44 -5.46
N SER A 183 -6.01 31.32 -5.12
CA SER A 183 -6.31 31.75 -3.75
C SER A 183 -7.09 30.73 -2.92
N ASP A 184 -7.67 29.71 -3.55
CA ASP A 184 -8.46 28.69 -2.87
C ASP A 184 -7.55 27.50 -2.49
N PRO A 185 -7.51 27.05 -1.24
CA PRO A 185 -6.74 25.86 -0.86
C PRO A 185 -7.33 24.56 -1.42
N HIS A 186 -8.55 24.57 -1.96
CA HIS A 186 -9.27 23.41 -2.46
C HIS A 186 -9.34 23.40 -3.97
N ALA A 187 -9.32 22.20 -4.54
CA ALA A 187 -9.57 21.98 -5.96
C ALA A 187 -10.43 20.74 -6.17
N TYR A 188 -11.33 20.78 -7.13
CA TYR A 188 -12.29 19.71 -7.40
C TYR A 188 -12.97 19.95 -8.75
N TYR A 189 -13.49 18.89 -9.36
CA TYR A 189 -14.35 19.03 -10.53
C TYR A 189 -15.80 19.28 -10.11
N LEU A 190 -16.52 19.97 -11.00
CA LEU A 190 -17.94 20.29 -10.85
C LEU A 190 -18.79 19.40 -11.76
N PHE A 191 -20.03 19.15 -11.37
CA PHE A 191 -21.02 18.67 -12.33
C PHE A 191 -21.24 19.73 -13.42
N PRO A 192 -21.38 19.34 -14.70
CA PRO A 192 -21.60 20.28 -15.80
C PRO A 192 -22.80 21.19 -15.54
N HIS A 193 -22.63 22.49 -15.82
CA HIS A 193 -23.71 23.48 -15.73
C HIS A 193 -24.97 23.04 -16.50
N ALA A 194 -24.77 22.46 -17.70
CA ALA A 194 -25.83 22.00 -18.58
C ALA A 194 -26.72 20.90 -17.96
N TYR A 195 -26.32 20.28 -16.84
CA TYR A 195 -27.18 19.34 -16.12
C TYR A 195 -28.41 20.03 -15.52
N ALA A 196 -28.35 21.34 -15.25
CA ALA A 196 -29.50 22.12 -14.77
C ALA A 196 -30.71 22.06 -15.72
N ASP A 197 -30.47 21.81 -17.01
CA ASP A 197 -31.49 21.78 -18.06
C ASP A 197 -32.10 20.39 -18.33
N LEU A 198 -31.63 19.35 -17.60
CA LEU A 198 -32.15 17.98 -17.72
C LEU A 198 -33.68 17.95 -17.54
N LYS A 199 -34.35 17.24 -18.45
CA LYS A 199 -35.82 17.16 -18.47
C LYS A 199 -36.34 16.06 -17.56
N CYS A 200 -35.57 15.00 -17.37
CA CYS A 200 -35.92 13.86 -16.51
C CYS A 200 -37.26 13.23 -16.89
N THR A 201 -37.54 13.15 -18.20
CA THR A 201 -38.86 12.88 -18.78
C THR A 201 -39.44 11.49 -18.49
N ASN A 202 -38.71 10.63 -17.80
CA ASN A 202 -39.06 9.22 -17.61
C ASN A 202 -39.09 8.79 -16.12
N GLY A 203 -38.98 9.72 -15.17
CA GLY A 203 -38.95 9.39 -13.73
C GLY A 203 -37.77 8.48 -13.34
N VAL A 204 -36.71 8.47 -14.16
CA VAL A 204 -35.53 7.62 -13.98
C VAL A 204 -34.77 8.05 -12.74
N SER A 205 -34.44 7.06 -11.89
CA SER A 205 -33.65 7.29 -10.68
C SER A 205 -32.30 7.94 -11.03
N GLY A 206 -31.96 9.02 -10.30
CA GLY A 206 -30.69 9.73 -10.45
C GLY A 206 -30.72 10.97 -11.35
N CYS A 207 -31.63 11.09 -12.32
CA CYS A 207 -31.66 12.27 -13.23
C CYS A 207 -31.89 13.58 -12.46
N GLU A 208 -32.90 13.59 -11.59
CA GLU A 208 -33.19 14.74 -10.73
C GLU A 208 -31.99 15.10 -9.84
N GLY A 209 -31.28 14.09 -9.34
CA GLY A 209 -30.06 14.31 -8.55
C GLY A 209 -28.91 14.92 -9.36
N PHE A 210 -28.76 14.60 -10.65
CA PHE A 210 -27.77 15.29 -11.50
C PHE A 210 -28.19 16.74 -11.78
N ARG A 211 -29.48 16.97 -12.02
CA ARG A 211 -30.03 18.31 -12.24
C ARG A 211 -29.83 19.24 -11.05
N GLU A 212 -30.15 18.77 -9.85
CA GLU A 212 -30.00 19.54 -8.60
C GLU A 212 -28.54 19.83 -8.24
N ARG A 213 -27.60 19.04 -8.77
CA ARG A 213 -26.16 19.15 -8.49
C ARG A 213 -25.36 19.88 -9.55
N ALA A 214 -25.98 20.42 -10.59
CA ALA A 214 -25.27 21.27 -11.56
C ALA A 214 -24.45 22.35 -10.85
N ASP A 215 -23.21 22.56 -11.29
CA ASP A 215 -22.21 23.45 -10.68
C ASP A 215 -21.82 23.13 -9.22
N LYS A 216 -22.17 21.95 -8.71
CA LYS A 216 -21.71 21.46 -7.40
C LYS A 216 -20.49 20.55 -7.55
N PRO A 217 -19.62 20.47 -6.53
CA PRO A 217 -18.53 19.50 -6.54
C PRO A 217 -19.05 18.09 -6.77
N ILE A 218 -18.39 17.36 -7.68
CA ILE A 218 -18.67 15.94 -7.86
C ILE A 218 -18.25 15.14 -6.61
N PRO A 219 -18.75 13.90 -6.43
CA PRO A 219 -18.36 13.01 -5.34
C PRO A 219 -16.86 12.80 -5.19
N TYR A 220 -16.41 12.46 -3.98
CA TYR A 220 -14.98 12.30 -3.69
C TYR A 220 -14.35 11.18 -4.50
N ASN A 221 -15.03 10.05 -4.64
CA ASN A 221 -14.57 8.89 -5.40
C ASN A 221 -14.38 9.23 -6.88
N THR A 222 -15.25 10.08 -7.43
CA THR A 222 -15.19 10.58 -8.80
C THR A 222 -14.01 11.54 -9.00
N ASN A 223 -13.78 12.47 -8.06
CA ASN A 223 -12.61 13.34 -8.06
C ASN A 223 -11.30 12.54 -7.94
N LEU A 224 -11.21 11.67 -6.93
CA LEU A 224 -10.00 10.92 -6.58
C LEU A 224 -9.62 9.91 -7.66
N SER A 225 -10.59 9.35 -8.40
CA SER A 225 -10.31 8.51 -9.57
C SER A 225 -9.43 9.25 -10.60
N MET A 226 -9.75 10.51 -10.90
CA MET A 226 -8.92 11.33 -11.79
C MET A 226 -7.58 11.65 -11.14
N MET A 227 -7.55 12.02 -9.85
CA MET A 227 -6.30 12.32 -9.14
C MET A 227 -5.32 11.14 -9.15
N LYS A 228 -5.83 9.91 -9.04
CA LYS A 228 -5.04 8.68 -9.15
C LYS A 228 -4.34 8.57 -10.50
N ALA A 229 -5.05 8.84 -11.60
CA ALA A 229 -4.46 8.86 -12.95
C ALA A 229 -3.43 9.99 -13.10
N LEU A 230 -3.73 11.17 -12.58
CA LEU A 230 -2.84 12.34 -12.63
C LEU A 230 -1.55 12.14 -11.83
N ALA A 231 -1.59 11.43 -10.70
CA ALA A 231 -0.41 11.10 -9.90
C ALA A 231 0.61 10.29 -10.70
N GLU A 232 0.13 9.25 -11.39
CA GLU A 232 0.95 8.42 -12.28
C GLU A 232 1.45 9.23 -13.50
N LEU A 233 0.57 10.04 -14.09
CA LEU A 233 0.88 10.88 -15.26
C LEU A 233 2.01 11.87 -14.95
N ALA A 234 1.92 12.59 -13.83
CA ALA A 234 2.87 13.63 -13.49
C ALA A 234 4.30 13.08 -13.43
N LEU A 235 4.46 11.87 -12.88
CA LEU A 235 5.75 11.20 -12.77
C LEU A 235 6.21 10.58 -14.09
N ALA A 236 5.28 10.05 -14.90
CA ALA A 236 5.60 9.57 -16.24
C ALA A 236 6.09 10.72 -17.16
N ALA A 237 5.41 11.87 -17.11
CA ALA A 237 5.75 13.06 -17.90
C ALA A 237 7.03 13.76 -17.41
N ASP A 238 7.35 13.68 -16.11
CA ASP A 238 8.61 14.21 -15.56
C ASP A 238 9.85 13.40 -15.97
N SER A 239 9.67 12.20 -16.52
CA SER A 239 10.76 11.31 -16.88
C SER A 239 11.64 11.84 -18.02
N ALA A 240 12.91 11.40 -18.04
CA ALA A 240 13.81 11.68 -19.15
C ALA A 240 13.29 11.12 -20.49
N LEU A 241 12.58 9.98 -20.46
CA LEU A 241 11.97 9.37 -21.63
C LEU A 241 10.98 10.33 -22.31
N TYR A 242 10.03 10.89 -21.55
CA TYR A 242 9.04 11.78 -22.12
C TYR A 242 9.65 13.14 -22.48
N ARG A 243 10.45 13.74 -21.58
CA ARG A 243 11.07 15.06 -21.78
C ARG A 243 12.01 15.13 -23.01
N SER A 244 12.60 14.01 -23.41
CA SER A 244 13.44 13.94 -24.62
C SER A 244 12.65 13.61 -25.90
N SER A 245 11.37 13.30 -25.78
CA SER A 245 10.51 13.01 -26.92
C SER A 245 10.05 14.29 -27.64
N GLY A 246 9.70 14.17 -28.92
CA GLY A 246 9.07 15.27 -29.67
C GLY A 246 7.66 15.61 -29.19
N ALA A 247 7.06 14.77 -28.33
CA ALA A 247 5.74 15.04 -27.78
C ALA A 247 5.79 16.05 -26.62
N ALA A 248 6.88 16.14 -25.85
CA ALA A 248 6.96 16.96 -24.64
C ALA A 248 7.04 18.47 -24.90
N THR A 249 5.92 19.06 -25.33
CA THR A 249 5.79 20.51 -25.49
C THR A 249 5.83 21.24 -24.13
N PRO A 250 6.22 22.53 -24.08
CA PRO A 250 6.20 23.30 -22.83
C PRO A 250 4.83 23.31 -22.14
N ASP A 251 3.74 23.41 -22.90
CA ASP A 251 2.39 23.41 -22.34
C ASP A 251 2.02 22.06 -21.72
N GLN A 252 2.34 20.95 -22.39
CA GLN A 252 2.09 19.61 -21.86
C GLN A 252 2.92 19.32 -20.61
N LEU A 253 4.19 19.73 -20.60
CA LEU A 253 5.04 19.60 -19.41
C LEU A 253 4.51 20.45 -18.25
N ARG A 254 4.07 21.69 -18.50
CA ARG A 254 3.47 22.54 -17.45
C ARG A 254 2.21 21.89 -16.88
N MET A 255 1.29 21.43 -17.73
CA MET A 255 0.06 20.77 -17.28
C MET A 255 0.35 19.52 -16.45
N ALA A 256 1.24 18.65 -16.92
CA ALA A 256 1.51 17.39 -16.25
C ALA A 256 2.41 17.52 -15.01
N THR A 257 3.38 18.44 -15.02
CA THR A 257 4.43 18.50 -13.97
C THR A 257 4.28 19.67 -13.00
N GLU A 258 3.38 20.62 -13.27
CA GLU A 258 3.10 21.75 -12.37
C GLU A 258 1.62 21.80 -11.97
N GLU A 259 0.69 21.81 -12.94
CA GLU A 259 -0.75 21.95 -12.68
C GLU A 259 -1.35 20.68 -12.04
N ALA A 260 -1.08 19.50 -12.60
CA ALA A 260 -1.61 18.25 -12.09
C ALA A 260 -1.18 17.95 -10.62
N PRO A 261 0.10 18.09 -10.22
CA PRO A 261 0.49 17.97 -8.80
C PRO A 261 -0.22 18.98 -7.89
N LEU A 262 -0.45 20.21 -8.37
CA LEU A 262 -1.17 21.24 -7.61
C LEU A 262 -2.63 20.88 -7.40
N LEU A 263 -3.28 20.42 -8.47
CA LEU A 263 -4.64 19.92 -8.43
C LEU A 263 -4.77 18.74 -7.45
N ILE A 264 -3.85 17.76 -7.49
CA ILE A 264 -3.83 16.63 -6.56
C ILE A 264 -3.70 17.11 -5.11
N ALA A 265 -2.74 17.98 -4.81
CA ALA A 265 -2.52 18.47 -3.45
C ALA A 265 -3.74 19.21 -2.89
N LYS A 266 -4.35 20.10 -3.69
CA LYS A 266 -5.55 20.86 -3.32
C LYS A 266 -6.81 19.98 -3.25
N ASN A 267 -6.92 18.94 -4.09
CA ASN A 267 -8.04 17.99 -4.04
C ASN A 267 -7.96 17.05 -2.84
N VAL A 268 -6.77 16.56 -2.50
CA VAL A 268 -6.55 15.81 -1.26
C VAL A 268 -6.86 16.70 -0.04
N ALA A 269 -6.43 17.98 -0.05
CA ALA A 269 -6.78 18.91 1.01
C ALA A 269 -8.29 19.10 1.14
N PHE A 270 -8.99 19.24 -0.01
CA PHE A 270 -10.45 19.30 -0.06
C PHE A 270 -11.09 18.06 0.57
N PHE A 271 -10.69 16.85 0.19
CA PHE A 271 -11.21 15.63 0.82
C PHE A 271 -10.93 15.58 2.32
N VAL A 272 -9.69 15.85 2.74
CA VAL A 272 -9.25 15.78 4.13
C VAL A 272 -9.99 16.77 5.03
N ASP A 273 -10.22 17.99 4.55
CA ASP A 273 -10.91 19.03 5.31
C ASP A 273 -12.41 18.76 5.47
N HIS A 274 -12.98 17.84 4.67
CA HIS A 274 -14.37 17.39 4.78
C HIS A 274 -14.54 16.05 5.49
N LEU A 275 -13.45 15.44 5.97
CA LEU A 275 -13.54 14.31 6.89
C LEU A 275 -14.18 14.76 8.20
N ARG A 276 -14.98 13.88 8.80
CA ARG A 276 -15.54 14.06 10.14
C ARG A 276 -14.67 13.29 11.14
N PRO A 277 -13.72 13.96 11.82
CA PRO A 277 -12.97 13.31 12.87
C PRO A 277 -13.90 12.95 14.02
N LYS A 278 -13.76 11.71 14.51
CA LYS A 278 -14.51 11.15 15.62
C LYS A 278 -13.56 10.49 16.61
N THR A 279 -14.10 10.19 17.78
CA THR A 279 -13.37 9.53 18.87
C THR A 279 -14.27 8.46 19.48
N LEU A 280 -13.77 7.23 19.62
CA LEU A 280 -14.48 6.14 20.30
C LEU A 280 -14.56 6.38 21.82
N SER A 281 -15.39 5.60 22.53
CA SER A 281 -15.58 5.74 23.99
C SER A 281 -14.30 5.48 24.78
N ASP A 282 -13.44 4.59 24.28
CA ASP A 282 -12.13 4.33 24.84
C ASP A 282 -11.16 5.49 24.52
N GLY A 283 -11.41 6.34 23.50
CA GLY A 283 -10.57 7.48 23.11
C GLY A 283 -9.90 7.49 21.72
N THR A 284 -10.05 6.46 20.89
CA THR A 284 -9.28 6.24 19.67
C THR A 284 -9.84 7.11 18.58
N PRO A 285 -8.98 7.87 17.90
CA PRO A 285 -9.42 8.69 16.80
C PRO A 285 -9.74 7.83 15.58
N TYR A 286 -10.85 8.14 14.94
CA TYR A 286 -11.22 7.59 13.65
C TYR A 286 -11.86 8.68 12.78
N VAL A 287 -12.14 8.37 11.52
CA VAL A 287 -12.77 9.33 10.59
C VAL A 287 -13.96 8.71 9.87
N GLU A 288 -15.00 9.50 9.70
CA GLU A 288 -16.15 9.19 8.84
C GLU A 288 -16.20 10.24 7.74
N TRP A 289 -16.81 9.92 6.61
CA TRP A 289 -17.04 10.92 5.57
C TRP A 289 -18.36 10.67 4.86
N ASP A 290 -18.86 11.73 4.23
CA ASP A 290 -20.03 11.68 3.37
C ASP A 290 -19.58 11.37 1.94
N TYR A 291 -20.52 10.93 1.10
CA TYR A 291 -20.27 10.67 -0.32
C TYR A 291 -19.73 11.89 -1.09
N GLN A 292 -20.18 13.08 -0.71
CA GLN A 292 -19.82 14.36 -1.33
C GLN A 292 -20.10 15.52 -0.35
N VAL A 293 -19.65 16.74 -0.68
CA VAL A 293 -19.86 17.95 0.15
C VAL A 293 -21.34 18.29 0.32
N VAL A 294 -22.14 18.15 -0.75
CA VAL A 294 -23.59 18.32 -0.68
C VAL A 294 -24.17 17.08 -0.01
N LYS A 295 -24.49 17.21 1.28
CA LYS A 295 -24.90 16.11 2.17
C LYS A 295 -26.02 15.24 1.58
N GLU A 296 -25.65 14.13 0.96
CA GLU A 296 -26.56 13.10 0.41
C GLU A 296 -26.62 11.83 1.28
N GLY A 297 -25.60 11.59 2.11
CA GLY A 297 -25.51 10.40 2.95
C GLY A 297 -24.08 10.10 3.37
N ILE A 298 -23.95 9.20 4.35
CA ILE A 298 -22.66 8.60 4.71
C ILE A 298 -22.13 7.84 3.49
N GLU A 299 -20.81 7.88 3.29
CA GLU A 299 -20.20 7.10 2.23
C GLU A 299 -20.43 5.59 2.41
N ASN A 300 -20.75 4.90 1.32
CA ASN A 300 -20.88 3.44 1.33
C ASN A 300 -19.51 2.77 1.20
N LEU A 301 -19.42 1.50 1.60
CA LEU A 301 -18.16 0.77 1.67
C LEU A 301 -17.47 0.63 0.30
N ALA A 302 -18.23 0.44 -0.77
CA ALA A 302 -17.68 0.22 -2.11
C ALA A 302 -17.04 1.50 -2.66
N HIS A 303 -17.73 2.63 -2.52
CA HIS A 303 -17.22 3.95 -2.90
C HIS A 303 -16.08 4.40 -1.98
N GLY A 304 -16.22 4.22 -0.66
CA GLY A 304 -15.15 4.50 0.29
C GLY A 304 -13.90 3.65 0.05
N GLY A 305 -14.06 2.41 -0.41
CA GLY A 305 -12.96 1.60 -0.91
C GLY A 305 -12.28 2.20 -2.14
N LEU A 306 -13.04 2.77 -3.08
CA LEU A 306 -12.44 3.48 -4.23
C LEU A 306 -11.68 4.73 -3.78
N ASP A 307 -12.24 5.54 -2.88
CA ASP A 307 -11.58 6.72 -2.32
C ASP A 307 -10.20 6.35 -1.78
N LEU A 308 -10.17 5.38 -0.86
CA LEU A 308 -8.95 4.95 -0.20
C LEU A 308 -7.98 4.28 -1.17
N GLY A 309 -8.47 3.51 -2.14
CA GLY A 309 -7.62 2.93 -3.19
C GLY A 309 -6.94 3.97 -4.08
N CYS A 310 -7.60 5.11 -4.33
CA CYS A 310 -6.99 6.24 -5.03
C CYS A 310 -5.96 6.96 -4.16
N LEU A 311 -6.27 7.18 -2.88
CA LEU A 311 -5.34 7.79 -1.92
C LEU A 311 -4.08 6.94 -1.69
N ALA A 312 -4.18 5.61 -1.79
CA ALA A 312 -3.03 4.72 -1.67
C ALA A 312 -1.95 5.03 -2.72
N VAL A 313 -2.34 5.20 -3.99
CA VAL A 313 -1.41 5.55 -5.08
C VAL A 313 -0.81 6.94 -4.84
N ILE A 314 -1.65 7.91 -4.47
CA ILE A 314 -1.19 9.28 -4.19
C ILE A 314 -0.20 9.31 -3.02
N LEU A 315 -0.42 8.49 -1.97
CA LEU A 315 0.49 8.38 -0.83
C LEU A 315 1.84 7.76 -1.25
N GLU A 316 1.83 6.67 -2.01
CA GLU A 316 3.06 6.04 -2.49
C GLU A 316 3.93 7.03 -3.30
N ASP A 317 3.29 7.99 -3.95
CA ASP A 317 3.92 9.00 -4.80
C ASP A 317 4.15 10.36 -4.15
N GLN A 318 3.65 10.55 -2.92
CA GLN A 318 3.58 11.84 -2.24
C GLN A 318 4.91 12.59 -2.27
N ILE A 319 6.03 11.92 -1.96
CA ILE A 319 7.36 12.54 -1.94
C ILE A 319 7.75 13.07 -3.32
N ARG A 320 7.49 12.31 -4.39
CA ARG A 320 7.85 12.70 -5.76
C ARG A 320 6.94 13.81 -6.29
N LEU A 321 5.65 13.77 -5.94
CA LEU A 321 4.68 14.81 -6.28
C LEU A 321 4.95 16.12 -5.53
N ASP A 322 5.28 16.06 -4.23
CA ASP A 322 5.66 17.23 -3.44
C ASP A 322 6.99 17.85 -3.95
N ALA A 323 7.90 17.02 -4.48
CA ALA A 323 9.11 17.51 -5.12
C ALA A 323 8.81 18.26 -6.43
N LEU A 324 7.84 17.81 -7.23
CA LEU A 324 7.35 18.53 -8.41
C LEU A 324 6.77 19.90 -8.02
N LEU A 325 5.93 19.94 -6.99
CA LEU A 325 5.38 21.19 -6.43
C LEU A 325 6.49 22.14 -5.98
N ALA A 326 7.48 21.64 -5.24
CA ALA A 326 8.62 22.45 -4.81
C ALA A 326 9.43 23.01 -5.99
N ARG A 327 9.66 22.22 -7.05
CA ARG A 327 10.35 22.69 -8.27
C ARG A 327 9.55 23.77 -9.01
N ALA A 328 8.22 23.68 -8.98
CA ALA A 328 7.32 24.69 -9.53
C ALA A 328 7.15 25.93 -8.61
N GLY A 329 7.88 26.02 -7.49
CA GLY A 329 7.78 27.13 -6.55
C GLY A 329 6.49 27.14 -5.72
N ARG A 330 5.78 26.01 -5.66
CA ARG A 330 4.51 25.86 -4.92
C ARG A 330 4.75 25.49 -3.46
N THR A 331 3.91 26.01 -2.58
CA THR A 331 3.96 25.72 -1.13
C THR A 331 3.00 24.62 -0.70
N GLU A 332 2.00 24.33 -1.52
CA GLU A 332 1.02 23.27 -1.33
C GLU A 332 1.70 21.92 -1.24
N ARG A 333 1.20 21.04 -0.35
CA ARG A 333 1.69 19.68 -0.16
C ARG A 333 0.51 18.73 -0.04
N ILE A 334 0.70 17.50 -0.49
CA ILE A 334 -0.32 16.46 -0.34
C ILE A 334 -0.54 16.18 1.15
N ARG A 335 -1.78 16.31 1.61
CA ARG A 335 -2.15 16.21 3.04
C ARG A 335 -2.50 14.79 3.48
N LEU A 336 -1.68 13.82 3.10
CA LEU A 336 -1.74 12.46 3.63
C LEU A 336 -0.64 12.27 4.67
N SER A 337 -1.00 11.79 5.86
CA SER A 337 -0.07 11.62 6.97
C SER A 337 -0.29 10.27 7.65
N PRO A 338 0.74 9.71 8.33
CA PRO A 338 0.57 8.47 9.09
C PRO A 338 -0.58 8.53 10.10
N ALA A 339 -0.77 9.68 10.75
CA ALA A 339 -1.86 9.87 11.71
C ALA A 339 -3.25 9.82 11.05
N LEU A 340 -3.38 10.31 9.81
CA LEU A 340 -4.61 10.18 9.05
C LEU A 340 -4.83 8.73 8.57
N GLY A 341 -3.75 8.07 8.12
CA GLY A 341 -3.76 6.64 7.78
C GLY A 341 -4.23 5.76 8.94
N ALA A 342 -3.71 5.99 10.14
CA ALA A 342 -4.14 5.30 11.36
C ALA A 342 -5.63 5.54 11.66
N ARG A 343 -6.15 6.75 11.43
CA ARG A 343 -7.59 7.04 11.60
C ARG A 343 -8.47 6.26 10.62
N PHE A 344 -8.06 6.12 9.37
CA PHE A 344 -8.76 5.27 8.41
C PHE A 344 -8.69 3.79 8.80
N ALA A 345 -7.52 3.31 9.29
CA ALA A 345 -7.37 1.95 9.80
C ALA A 345 -8.31 1.70 10.99
N ASN A 346 -8.41 2.66 11.92
CA ASN A 346 -9.33 2.59 13.05
C ASN A 346 -10.80 2.59 12.59
N THR A 347 -11.17 3.38 11.57
CA THR A 347 -12.50 3.31 10.95
C THR A 347 -12.79 1.89 10.46
N PHE A 348 -11.86 1.29 9.72
CA PHE A 348 -12.02 -0.08 9.26
C PHE A 348 -12.20 -1.08 10.41
N LEU A 349 -11.23 -1.11 11.32
CA LEU A 349 -11.14 -2.13 12.37
C LEU A 349 -12.23 -2.01 13.44
N ARG A 350 -12.71 -0.79 13.69
CA ARG A 350 -13.59 -0.50 14.83
C ARG A 350 -15.04 -0.19 14.45
N LYS A 351 -15.29 0.19 13.20
CA LYS A 351 -16.63 0.56 12.71
C LYS A 351 -17.09 -0.36 11.59
N VAL A 352 -16.24 -0.52 10.58
CA VAL A 352 -16.60 -1.24 9.36
C VAL A 352 -16.56 -2.74 9.55
N TRP A 353 -15.54 -3.28 10.20
CA TRP A 353 -15.33 -4.72 10.37
C TRP A 353 -15.90 -5.24 11.70
N LYS A 354 -16.62 -6.37 11.66
CA LYS A 354 -17.07 -7.10 12.85
C LYS A 354 -17.36 -8.55 12.49
N SER A 355 -16.77 -9.50 13.22
CA SER A 355 -17.04 -10.95 13.06
C SER A 355 -16.94 -11.45 11.61
N ASN A 356 -15.96 -10.93 10.86
CA ASN A 356 -15.74 -11.23 9.42
C ASN A 356 -16.84 -10.75 8.45
N GLU A 357 -17.73 -9.87 8.89
CA GLU A 357 -18.69 -9.17 8.04
C GLU A 357 -18.38 -7.68 8.01
N LEU A 358 -18.63 -7.04 6.87
CA LEU A 358 -18.46 -5.60 6.70
C LEU A 358 -19.82 -4.88 6.74
N SER A 359 -19.83 -3.66 7.25
CA SER A 359 -21.00 -2.78 7.17
C SER A 359 -21.16 -2.19 5.77
N GLU A 360 -22.38 -1.87 5.41
CA GLU A 360 -22.74 -1.14 4.19
C GLU A 360 -22.07 0.24 4.12
N ASN A 361 -22.00 0.98 5.24
CA ASN A 361 -21.46 2.34 5.29
C ASN A 361 -20.14 2.44 6.09
N VAL A 362 -19.32 3.45 5.78
CA VAL A 362 -18.00 3.65 6.40
C VAL A 362 -18.07 4.02 7.89
N ASP A 363 -19.19 4.54 8.37
CA ASP A 363 -19.44 4.84 9.78
C ASP A 363 -19.92 3.62 10.59
N GLY A 364 -20.04 2.45 9.97
CA GLY A 364 -20.53 1.23 10.60
C GLY A 364 -22.05 1.09 10.63
N SER A 365 -22.80 2.04 10.04
CA SER A 365 -24.26 1.96 9.87
C SER A 365 -24.68 1.11 8.65
N GLY A 366 -25.98 0.90 8.51
CA GLY A 366 -26.56 0.09 7.43
C GLY A 366 -26.56 -1.41 7.74
N GLU A 367 -26.83 -2.23 6.72
CA GLU A 367 -26.76 -3.68 6.84
C GLU A 367 -25.32 -4.15 7.05
N ARG A 368 -25.15 -5.25 7.79
CA ARG A 368 -23.87 -5.96 7.90
C ARG A 368 -24.04 -7.35 7.31
N SER A 369 -23.26 -7.65 6.28
CA SER A 369 -23.42 -8.88 5.50
C SER A 369 -22.09 -9.29 4.88
N THR A 370 -21.94 -10.59 4.64
CA THR A 370 -20.83 -11.14 3.87
C THR A 370 -20.82 -10.67 2.41
N ASP A 371 -21.92 -10.15 1.89
CA ASP A 371 -22.00 -9.68 0.50
C ASP A 371 -21.18 -8.40 0.27
N TYR A 372 -20.87 -7.66 1.36
CA TYR A 372 -19.98 -6.51 1.33
C TYR A 372 -18.49 -6.89 1.42
N ASN A 373 -18.15 -8.15 1.68
CA ASN A 373 -16.76 -8.60 1.91
C ASN A 373 -15.84 -8.41 0.69
N GLN A 374 -16.40 -8.29 -0.51
CA GLN A 374 -15.66 -7.92 -1.71
C GLN A 374 -15.11 -6.48 -1.66
N GLY A 375 -15.63 -5.62 -0.79
CA GLY A 375 -15.24 -4.21 -0.65
C GLY A 375 -13.95 -3.93 0.13
N THR A 376 -13.14 -4.94 0.46
CA THR A 376 -11.90 -4.76 1.23
C THR A 376 -10.76 -4.12 0.44
N THR A 377 -10.78 -4.16 -0.90
CA THR A 377 -9.68 -3.73 -1.79
C THR A 377 -9.02 -2.42 -1.36
N GLY A 378 -9.83 -1.37 -1.18
CA GLY A 378 -9.38 -0.02 -0.84
C GLY A 378 -8.81 0.14 0.56
N TRP A 379 -9.02 -0.83 1.45
CA TRP A 379 -8.64 -0.75 2.85
C TRP A 379 -7.31 -1.44 3.12
N VAL A 380 -6.94 -2.46 2.34
CA VAL A 380 -5.79 -3.34 2.64
C VAL A 380 -4.47 -2.56 2.80
N TRP A 381 -4.26 -1.50 2.01
CA TRP A 381 -3.02 -0.70 2.07
C TRP A 381 -2.79 -0.02 3.43
N LEU A 382 -3.86 0.18 4.23
CA LEU A 382 -3.78 0.74 5.58
C LEU A 382 -3.09 -0.21 6.56
N ALA A 383 -2.80 -1.44 6.15
CA ALA A 383 -1.97 -2.38 6.92
C ALA A 383 -0.57 -1.85 7.23
N GLN A 384 -0.09 -0.87 6.47
CA GLN A 384 1.15 -0.17 6.78
C GLN A 384 1.07 0.71 8.04
N PHE A 385 -0.13 1.02 8.51
CA PHE A 385 -0.39 1.77 9.75
C PHE A 385 -0.93 0.89 10.87
N ASP A 386 -1.75 -0.11 10.54
CA ASP A 386 -2.15 -1.17 11.48
C ASP A 386 -2.21 -2.54 10.78
N PRO A 387 -1.26 -3.45 11.07
CA PRO A 387 -1.21 -4.81 10.49
C PRO A 387 -2.49 -5.63 10.61
N TRP A 388 -3.35 -5.34 11.60
CA TRP A 388 -4.64 -6.03 11.73
C TRP A 388 -5.56 -5.78 10.55
N VAL A 389 -5.43 -4.64 9.85
CA VAL A 389 -6.23 -4.37 8.65
C VAL A 389 -6.04 -5.47 7.61
N TRP A 390 -4.79 -5.89 7.35
CA TRP A 390 -4.52 -6.96 6.40
C TRP A 390 -5.15 -8.28 6.86
N THR A 391 -4.92 -8.65 8.13
CA THR A 391 -5.47 -9.89 8.71
C THR A 391 -6.99 -9.92 8.61
N ARG A 392 -7.67 -8.83 8.97
CA ARG A 392 -9.13 -8.74 8.90
C ARG A 392 -9.64 -8.77 7.47
N CYS A 393 -8.99 -8.07 6.54
CA CYS A 393 -9.34 -8.14 5.12
C CYS A 393 -9.22 -9.56 4.58
N ARG A 394 -8.10 -10.25 4.86
CA ARG A 394 -7.89 -11.65 4.48
C ARG A 394 -9.02 -12.52 5.03
N ASP A 395 -9.21 -12.51 6.35
CA ASP A 395 -10.19 -13.38 7.01
C ASP A 395 -11.60 -13.15 6.46
N THR A 396 -12.01 -11.88 6.32
CA THR A 396 -13.28 -11.47 5.72
C THR A 396 -13.45 -11.98 4.28
N THR A 397 -12.43 -11.88 3.44
CA THR A 397 -12.47 -12.35 2.04
C THR A 397 -12.67 -13.87 1.95
N PHE A 398 -12.10 -14.65 2.89
CA PHE A 398 -12.11 -16.12 2.83
C PHE A 398 -13.21 -16.81 3.66
N VAL A 399 -14.02 -16.10 4.45
CA VAL A 399 -15.17 -16.71 5.18
C VAL A 399 -16.22 -17.31 4.23
N LYS A 400 -16.54 -16.61 3.14
CA LYS A 400 -17.33 -17.07 2.00
C LYS A 400 -16.53 -16.57 0.80
N PRO A 401 -15.90 -17.43 -0.02
CA PRO A 401 -14.97 -17.00 -1.05
C PRO A 401 -15.59 -15.87 -1.91
N SER A 402 -15.17 -14.65 -1.60
CA SER A 402 -15.57 -13.39 -2.26
C SER A 402 -14.33 -12.76 -2.90
N LEU A 403 -13.39 -13.63 -3.26
CA LEU A 403 -12.11 -13.31 -3.86
C LEU A 403 -12.36 -12.85 -5.30
N VAL A 404 -12.33 -11.54 -5.48
CA VAL A 404 -12.44 -10.86 -6.77
C VAL A 404 -11.08 -10.31 -7.16
N HIS A 405 -10.89 -9.96 -8.42
CA HIS A 405 -9.59 -9.59 -8.97
C HIS A 405 -8.91 -8.45 -8.17
N ASP A 406 -9.65 -7.44 -7.74
CA ASP A 406 -9.09 -6.28 -7.06
C ASP A 406 -8.72 -6.57 -5.60
N ASN A 407 -9.61 -7.20 -4.81
CA ASN A 407 -9.27 -7.54 -3.42
C ASN A 407 -8.17 -8.61 -3.33
N HIS A 408 -8.11 -9.56 -4.29
CA HIS A 408 -7.03 -10.54 -4.38
C HIS A 408 -5.70 -9.83 -4.64
N ALA A 409 -5.63 -8.98 -5.67
CA ALA A 409 -4.40 -8.24 -5.98
C ALA A 409 -3.94 -7.33 -4.83
N ALA A 410 -4.87 -6.68 -4.13
CA ALA A 410 -4.53 -5.87 -2.96
C ALA A 410 -3.96 -6.70 -1.81
N LEU A 411 -4.57 -7.86 -1.50
CA LEU A 411 -4.05 -8.79 -0.50
C LEU A 411 -2.64 -9.27 -0.86
N LEU A 412 -2.39 -9.59 -2.13
CA LEU A 412 -1.06 -9.96 -2.63
C LEU A 412 -0.06 -8.81 -2.51
N ARG A 413 -0.43 -7.60 -2.94
CA ARG A 413 0.48 -6.43 -2.94
C ARG A 413 0.94 -6.05 -1.54
N TYR A 414 0.02 -6.09 -0.58
CA TYR A 414 0.26 -5.61 0.78
C TYR A 414 0.55 -6.72 1.78
N ARG A 415 0.73 -7.97 1.30
CA ARG A 415 1.03 -9.15 2.12
C ARG A 415 2.19 -8.97 3.09
N LYS A 416 3.21 -8.17 2.75
CA LYS A 416 4.35 -7.92 3.65
C LYS A 416 3.94 -7.35 5.02
N PHE A 417 2.78 -6.71 5.12
CA PHE A 417 2.26 -6.15 6.37
C PHE A 417 1.48 -7.16 7.22
N ASN A 418 1.37 -8.41 6.76
CA ASN A 418 0.90 -9.52 7.59
C ASN A 418 1.95 -9.96 8.64
N ALA A 419 3.16 -9.39 8.60
CA ALA A 419 4.26 -9.66 9.52
C ALA A 419 4.58 -8.42 10.38
N MET A 420 4.88 -8.62 11.67
CA MET A 420 5.22 -7.63 12.71
C MET A 420 6.27 -6.57 12.29
N LYS A 421 6.27 -5.38 12.94
CA LYS A 421 7.25 -4.30 12.70
C LYS A 421 8.63 -4.66 13.28
N HIS A 422 9.65 -4.79 12.44
CA HIS A 422 11.04 -5.07 12.87
C HIS A 422 11.81 -3.78 13.14
N LEU A 423 12.29 -3.58 14.37
CA LEU A 423 13.15 -2.46 14.76
C LEU A 423 14.61 -2.84 14.48
N SER A 424 15.25 -2.12 13.55
CA SER A 424 16.63 -2.38 13.12
C SER A 424 17.65 -1.40 13.71
N ASP A 425 17.19 -0.28 14.26
CA ASP A 425 18.06 0.83 14.65
C ASP A 425 18.37 0.77 16.16
N PHE A 426 19.64 0.58 16.51
CA PHE A 426 20.09 0.50 17.89
C PHE A 426 20.82 1.78 18.30
N ALA A 427 20.36 2.42 19.38
CA ALA A 427 21.06 3.55 20.00
C ALA A 427 22.32 3.11 20.76
N GLY A 428 22.38 1.83 21.14
CA GLY A 428 23.55 1.21 21.71
C GLY A 428 23.28 -0.24 22.07
N GLN A 429 24.34 -1.05 22.02
CA GLN A 429 24.31 -2.45 22.41
C GLN A 429 25.59 -2.79 23.17
N ASN A 430 25.41 -3.50 24.28
CA ASN A 430 26.45 -4.06 25.12
C ASN A 430 26.22 -5.57 25.23
N TRP A 431 27.29 -6.30 25.50
CA TRP A 431 27.19 -7.74 25.66
C TRP A 431 28.26 -8.27 26.62
N LEU A 432 27.94 -9.41 27.24
CA LEU A 432 28.85 -10.25 28.00
C LEU A 432 28.69 -11.68 27.47
N ILE A 433 29.79 -12.36 27.19
CA ILE A 433 29.76 -13.79 26.89
C ILE A 433 30.87 -14.49 27.67
N THR A 434 30.51 -15.56 28.38
CA THR A 434 31.45 -16.36 29.17
C THR A 434 31.09 -17.84 29.08
N PRO A 435 32.06 -18.77 29.19
CA PRO A 435 31.76 -20.18 29.39
C PRO A 435 30.85 -20.34 30.61
N ALA A 436 29.74 -21.05 30.44
CA ALA A 436 28.87 -21.40 31.55
C ALA A 436 29.52 -22.49 32.41
N PRO A 437 29.59 -22.32 33.75
CA PRO A 437 30.14 -23.33 34.64
C PRO A 437 29.26 -24.58 34.66
N THR A 438 29.88 -25.74 34.86
CA THR A 438 29.16 -27.00 35.07
C THR A 438 28.54 -27.03 36.46
N ALA A 439 27.32 -27.54 36.57
CA ALA A 439 26.72 -27.83 37.87
C ALA A 439 27.50 -28.94 38.60
N VAL A 440 27.36 -29.00 39.93
CA VAL A 440 27.96 -30.09 40.74
C VAL A 440 27.43 -31.43 40.23
N GLY A 441 28.34 -32.32 39.80
CA GLY A 441 28.00 -33.63 39.24
C GLY A 441 27.75 -33.67 37.73
N GLN A 442 27.82 -32.54 37.02
CA GLN A 442 27.73 -32.51 35.56
C GLN A 442 29.10 -32.76 34.93
N THR A 443 29.17 -33.69 33.97
CA THR A 443 30.40 -33.94 33.20
C THR A 443 30.83 -32.69 32.42
N PRO A 444 32.11 -32.27 32.49
CA PRO A 444 32.64 -31.20 31.65
C PRO A 444 32.46 -31.49 30.16
N PRO A 445 32.28 -30.45 29.33
CA PRO A 445 32.17 -30.64 27.89
C PRO A 445 33.45 -31.30 27.33
N THR A 446 33.27 -32.34 26.52
CA THR A 446 34.37 -33.13 25.94
C THR A 446 35.18 -32.38 24.89
N ASN A 447 34.64 -31.28 24.35
CA ASN A 447 35.31 -30.39 23.43
C ASN A 447 34.68 -28.99 23.49
N ILE A 448 35.37 -28.00 22.91
CA ILE A 448 34.95 -26.59 22.92
C ILE A 448 33.62 -26.34 22.18
N LEU A 449 33.26 -27.17 21.19
CA LEU A 449 31.97 -27.06 20.48
C LEU A 449 30.78 -27.50 21.36
N ASN A 450 31.05 -28.30 22.40
CA ASN A 450 30.05 -28.71 23.39
C ASN A 450 29.96 -27.75 24.59
N GLN A 451 30.83 -26.74 24.66
CA GLN A 451 30.79 -25.73 25.71
C GLN A 451 29.49 -24.93 25.66
N LYS A 452 28.81 -24.85 26.81
CA LYS A 452 27.67 -23.94 26.97
C LYS A 452 28.18 -22.55 27.32
N TRP A 453 27.48 -21.53 26.85
CA TRP A 453 27.83 -20.13 27.03
C TRP A 453 26.69 -19.42 27.72
N LEU A 454 27.03 -18.61 28.70
CA LEU A 454 26.15 -17.59 29.21
C LEU A 454 26.38 -16.34 28.36
N LEU A 455 25.36 -15.94 27.61
CA LEU A 455 25.35 -14.74 26.77
C LEU A 455 24.34 -13.76 27.36
N VAL A 456 24.79 -12.57 27.70
CA VAL A 456 23.93 -11.45 28.09
C VAL A 456 24.04 -10.37 27.03
N LEU A 457 22.91 -9.95 26.48
CA LEU A 457 22.80 -8.84 25.53
C LEU A 457 21.99 -7.75 26.20
N SER A 458 22.49 -6.52 26.27
CA SER A 458 21.73 -5.39 26.78
C SER A 458 21.90 -4.18 25.90
N GLY A 459 20.92 -3.30 25.88
CA GLY A 459 21.02 -2.15 25.00
C GLY A 459 19.71 -1.39 24.90
N VAL A 460 19.68 -0.54 23.88
CA VAL A 460 18.57 0.35 23.60
C VAL A 460 18.31 0.30 22.10
N VAL A 461 17.10 -0.13 21.74
CA VAL A 461 16.61 -0.11 20.34
C VAL A 461 15.64 1.05 20.18
N ILE A 462 15.75 1.72 19.04
CA ILE A 462 14.94 2.87 18.65
C ILE A 462 13.61 2.33 18.14
N ALA A 463 12.53 2.71 18.83
CA ALA A 463 11.17 2.28 18.52
C ALA A 463 10.41 3.37 17.75
N ASP A 464 10.65 4.64 18.10
CA ASP A 464 9.98 5.82 17.56
C ASP A 464 8.47 5.62 17.37
N LEU A 465 7.83 5.08 18.40
CA LEU A 465 6.39 4.87 18.44
C LEU A 465 5.74 6.09 19.06
N LYS A 466 4.74 6.63 18.39
CA LYS A 466 3.98 7.77 18.87
C LYS A 466 2.58 7.31 19.24
N GLY A 467 2.11 7.69 20.43
CA GLY A 467 0.72 7.51 20.78
C GLY A 467 -0.18 8.35 19.87
N ASP A 468 -1.33 7.80 19.53
CA ASP A 468 -2.28 8.43 18.62
C ASP A 468 -3.49 9.04 19.33
N SER A 469 -3.63 8.80 20.64
CA SER A 469 -4.82 9.14 21.43
C SER A 469 -4.50 9.62 22.85
N ARG A 470 -5.18 10.67 23.32
CA ARG A 470 -5.14 11.13 24.74
C ARG A 470 -5.90 10.22 25.71
N ALA A 471 -6.78 9.38 25.18
CA ALA A 471 -7.69 8.57 25.99
C ALA A 471 -7.47 7.06 25.84
N GLN A 472 -7.01 6.58 24.66
CA GLN A 472 -6.63 5.19 24.43
C GLN A 472 -5.14 4.95 24.50
N TRP A 473 -4.85 3.69 24.80
CA TRP A 473 -3.56 3.07 24.57
C TRP A 473 -3.52 2.56 23.13
N ASP A 474 -2.58 3.06 22.33
CA ASP A 474 -2.20 2.47 21.06
C ASP A 474 -1.29 1.27 21.35
N HIS A 475 -1.69 0.05 20.94
CA HIS A 475 -0.94 -1.18 21.18
C HIS A 475 -0.29 -1.69 19.89
N GLN A 476 1.02 -1.93 19.92
CA GLN A 476 1.78 -2.42 18.78
C GLN A 476 2.66 -3.61 19.15
N VAL A 477 2.72 -4.61 18.27
CA VAL A 477 3.71 -5.69 18.37
C VAL A 477 4.91 -5.33 17.50
N VAL A 478 6.06 -5.16 18.13
CA VAL A 478 7.35 -4.94 17.47
C VAL A 478 8.27 -6.13 17.70
N THR A 479 9.21 -6.33 16.78
CA THR A 479 10.27 -7.34 16.86
C THR A 479 11.62 -6.66 16.75
N PHE A 480 12.65 -7.14 17.45
CA PHE A 480 14.02 -6.71 17.18
C PHE A 480 15.01 -7.86 17.44
N SER A 481 16.15 -7.82 16.75
CA SER A 481 17.23 -8.80 16.90
C SER A 481 18.56 -8.10 17.19
N PRO A 482 19.10 -8.21 18.43
CA PRO A 482 20.42 -7.67 18.74
C PRO A 482 21.53 -8.33 17.92
N ASP A 483 22.56 -7.57 17.56
CA ASP A 483 23.71 -8.10 16.83
C ASP A 483 24.44 -9.17 17.66
N MET A 484 24.46 -10.41 17.20
CA MET A 484 25.21 -11.50 17.84
C MET A 484 26.53 -11.82 17.15
N ALA A 485 26.63 -11.62 15.83
CA ALA A 485 27.73 -12.12 15.01
C ALA A 485 28.02 -11.29 13.75
N GLY A 486 27.53 -10.06 13.66
CA GLY A 486 27.60 -9.21 12.47
C GLY A 486 26.63 -9.63 11.36
N PRO A 487 26.73 -8.98 10.18
CA PRO A 487 25.91 -9.32 9.02
C PRO A 487 26.18 -10.75 8.54
N ASP A 488 25.24 -11.37 7.83
CA ASP A 488 25.38 -12.71 7.26
C ASP A 488 26.18 -12.70 5.94
N ASP A 489 27.40 -12.16 5.98
CA ASP A 489 28.27 -12.08 4.81
C ASP A 489 29.75 -12.34 5.22
N PRO A 490 30.70 -12.42 4.27
CA PRO A 490 32.10 -12.67 4.59
C PRO A 490 32.78 -11.63 5.50
N SER A 491 32.16 -10.46 5.71
CA SER A 491 32.63 -9.39 6.61
C SER A 491 32.16 -9.54 8.07
N ALA A 492 31.41 -10.60 8.39
CA ALA A 492 30.89 -10.92 9.72
C ALA A 492 31.98 -11.08 10.80
N THR A 493 32.47 -9.97 11.35
CA THR A 493 33.52 -9.98 12.39
C THR A 493 33.08 -9.39 13.72
N SER A 494 31.89 -8.78 13.81
CA SER A 494 31.39 -8.14 15.03
C SER A 494 30.60 -9.10 15.92
N GLY A 495 30.24 -8.62 17.11
CA GLY A 495 29.34 -9.30 18.04
C GLY A 495 30.00 -10.28 19.01
N PRO A 496 29.28 -10.66 20.09
CA PRO A 496 29.79 -11.54 21.14
C PRO A 496 30.21 -12.92 20.63
N LEU A 497 29.51 -13.46 19.62
CA LEU A 497 29.81 -14.82 19.14
C LEU A 497 31.15 -14.86 18.42
N ASN A 498 31.43 -13.91 17.53
CA ASN A 498 32.73 -13.83 16.85
C ASN A 498 33.87 -13.50 17.82
N TRP A 499 33.62 -12.65 18.83
CA TRP A 499 34.59 -12.40 19.89
C TRP A 499 34.93 -13.68 20.66
N ALA A 500 33.93 -14.45 21.10
CA ALA A 500 34.17 -15.71 21.82
C ALA A 500 34.87 -16.74 20.94
N ILE A 501 34.52 -16.83 19.66
CA ILE A 501 35.21 -17.70 18.69
C ILE A 501 36.70 -17.37 18.63
N GLY A 502 37.05 -16.09 18.51
CA GLY A 502 38.45 -15.64 18.47
C GLY A 502 39.17 -15.82 19.81
N HIS A 503 38.56 -15.36 20.91
CA HIS A 503 39.17 -15.36 22.24
C HIS A 503 39.45 -16.77 22.76
N TYR A 504 38.53 -17.71 22.53
CA TYR A 504 38.64 -19.09 23.02
C TYR A 504 39.11 -20.08 21.94
N SER A 505 39.58 -19.58 20.79
CA SER A 505 40.08 -20.40 19.68
C SER A 505 39.10 -21.50 19.23
N ILE A 506 37.81 -21.15 19.12
CA ILE A 506 36.77 -22.08 18.65
C ILE A 506 37.01 -22.35 17.16
N PRO A 507 37.20 -23.61 16.72
CA PRO A 507 37.42 -23.90 15.32
C PRO A 507 36.22 -23.50 14.45
N ARG A 508 36.49 -22.76 13.37
CA ARG A 508 35.47 -22.47 12.34
C ARG A 508 35.42 -23.61 11.30
N PRO A 509 34.25 -23.87 10.69
CA PRO A 509 34.14 -24.76 9.54
C PRO A 509 34.96 -24.23 8.35
N ALA A 510 35.27 -25.11 7.39
CA ALA A 510 35.87 -24.69 6.14
C ALA A 510 34.91 -23.81 5.33
N GLY A 511 35.45 -22.78 4.64
CA GLY A 511 34.68 -21.83 3.85
C GLY A 511 34.61 -20.43 4.49
N SER A 512 33.69 -19.60 3.99
CA SER A 512 33.48 -18.22 4.42
C SER A 512 32.15 -18.07 5.18
N PRO A 513 32.09 -17.25 6.25
CA PRO A 513 30.84 -16.83 6.87
C PRO A 513 29.88 -16.22 5.82
N GLY A 514 28.57 -16.40 6.02
CA GLY A 514 27.52 -15.90 5.12
C GLY A 514 27.29 -16.76 3.87
N ALA A 515 28.37 -17.30 3.29
CA ALA A 515 28.28 -18.10 2.07
C ALA A 515 28.22 -19.61 2.31
N GLN A 516 29.02 -20.16 3.23
CA GLN A 516 29.07 -21.59 3.52
C GLN A 516 28.53 -21.95 4.92
N TYR A 517 28.55 -20.99 5.84
CA TYR A 517 27.96 -21.16 7.17
C TYR A 517 27.57 -19.82 7.79
N LEU A 518 26.60 -19.86 8.70
CA LEU A 518 26.15 -18.76 9.53
C LEU A 518 26.54 -19.03 10.98
N VAL A 519 27.00 -17.99 11.70
CA VAL A 519 27.29 -18.09 13.14
C VAL A 519 26.00 -17.77 13.89
N ARG A 520 25.52 -18.72 14.69
CA ARG A 520 24.25 -18.60 15.44
C ARG A 520 24.41 -19.06 16.88
N PHE A 521 23.40 -18.74 17.69
CA PHE A 521 23.30 -19.18 19.08
C PHE A 521 22.09 -20.10 19.24
N SER A 522 22.34 -21.38 19.51
CA SER A 522 21.28 -22.34 19.84
C SER A 522 21.01 -22.28 21.34
N VAL A 523 19.79 -21.93 21.73
CA VAL A 523 19.41 -21.68 23.12
C VAL A 523 18.79 -22.91 23.78
N GLU A 524 19.19 -23.12 25.04
CA GLU A 524 18.58 -24.09 25.95
C GLU A 524 17.71 -23.40 27.00
N SER A 525 18.05 -22.17 27.38
CA SER A 525 17.26 -21.35 28.28
C SER A 525 17.41 -19.87 27.92
N TRP A 526 16.34 -19.11 28.13
CA TRP A 526 16.27 -17.71 27.79
C TRP A 526 15.48 -16.93 28.83
N ALA A 527 15.90 -15.70 29.08
CA ALA A 527 15.20 -14.73 29.90
C ALA A 527 15.33 -13.35 29.24
N PRO A 528 14.51 -13.05 28.21
CA PRO A 528 14.41 -11.70 27.71
C PRO A 528 13.70 -10.82 28.75
N PHE A 529 14.13 -9.57 28.81
CA PHE A 529 13.50 -8.48 29.54
C PHE A 529 13.52 -7.25 28.65
N VAL A 530 12.37 -6.59 28.54
CA VAL A 530 12.24 -5.34 27.79
C VAL A 530 11.51 -4.33 28.66
N SER A 531 11.95 -3.08 28.58
CA SER A 531 11.41 -1.97 29.37
C SER A 531 11.40 -0.69 28.54
N LEU A 532 10.68 0.31 29.03
CA LEU A 532 10.78 1.66 28.50
C LEU A 532 12.16 2.23 28.81
N SER A 533 12.82 2.84 27.82
CA SER A 533 14.12 3.49 28.01
C SER A 533 14.07 5.00 27.78
N ALA A 534 13.37 5.45 26.75
CA ALA A 534 13.14 6.87 26.53
C ALA A 534 11.71 7.10 26.10
N ILE A 535 11.01 7.87 26.91
CA ILE A 535 9.66 8.34 26.66
C ILE A 535 9.66 9.86 26.71
N PHE A 536 8.80 10.48 25.93
CA PHE A 536 8.73 11.93 25.85
C PHE A 536 7.30 12.33 25.59
N ASN A 537 6.77 13.26 26.36
CA ASN A 537 5.55 13.95 26.02
C ASN A 537 5.92 15.38 25.63
N GLN A 538 5.63 15.76 24.39
CA GLN A 538 6.03 17.06 23.86
C GLN A 538 5.26 18.22 24.48
N GLY A 539 4.05 17.98 24.96
CA GLY A 539 3.20 18.94 25.62
C GLY A 539 3.12 18.76 27.13
N GLN A 540 2.06 19.34 27.71
CA GLN A 540 1.73 19.04 29.09
C GLN A 540 1.22 17.60 29.17
N SER A 541 1.93 16.75 29.90
CA SER A 541 1.52 15.37 30.16
C SER A 541 0.22 15.32 30.96
N ILE A 542 -0.90 15.07 30.29
CA ILE A 542 -2.23 14.91 30.90
C ILE A 542 -2.70 13.49 30.63
N ASN A 543 -2.59 12.62 31.65
CA ASN A 543 -2.94 11.20 31.55
C ASN A 543 -2.19 10.44 30.42
N SER A 544 -0.99 10.87 30.06
CA SER A 544 -0.14 10.12 29.13
C SER A 544 0.30 8.80 29.74
N GLY A 545 0.45 7.78 28.90
CA GLY A 545 0.80 6.44 29.30
C GLY A 545 1.84 5.85 28.37
N PHE A 546 2.72 5.05 28.92
CA PHE A 546 3.69 4.28 28.17
C PHE A 546 3.76 2.91 28.83
N ALA A 547 3.71 1.86 28.05
CA ALA A 547 3.74 0.50 28.55
C ALA A 547 4.59 -0.40 27.66
N VAL A 548 5.20 -1.37 28.31
CA VAL A 548 5.62 -2.61 27.70
C VAL A 548 4.72 -3.66 28.33
N ASP A 549 3.71 -4.11 27.59
CA ASP A 549 2.67 -5.01 28.11
C ASP A 549 3.18 -6.43 28.24
N ALA A 550 3.94 -6.88 27.23
CA ALA A 550 4.56 -8.20 27.24
C ALA A 550 5.83 -8.22 26.37
N TRP A 551 6.71 -9.18 26.67
CA TRP A 551 7.85 -9.51 25.83
C TRP A 551 8.08 -11.01 25.86
N ARG A 552 8.57 -11.55 24.75
CA ARG A 552 8.81 -12.98 24.56
C ARG A 552 9.89 -13.16 23.50
N PRO A 553 10.66 -14.27 23.51
CA PRO A 553 11.51 -14.57 22.38
C PRO A 553 10.65 -14.62 21.10
N GLU A 554 11.23 -14.15 20.01
CA GLU A 554 10.69 -14.49 18.69
C GLU A 554 10.72 -16.02 18.50
N HIS A 555 9.87 -16.53 17.61
CA HIS A 555 9.90 -17.94 17.25
C HIS A 555 11.32 -18.37 16.88
N PHE A 556 11.81 -19.40 17.56
CA PHE A 556 13.17 -19.87 17.33
C PHE A 556 13.29 -20.49 15.95
N ALA A 557 14.38 -20.17 15.27
CA ALA A 557 14.71 -20.79 14.00
C ALA A 557 15.32 -22.21 14.22
N SER A 558 15.44 -22.96 13.13
CA SER A 558 16.14 -24.24 13.09
C SER A 558 17.09 -24.27 11.89
N GLY A 559 18.03 -25.19 11.88
CA GLY A 559 18.99 -25.34 10.78
C GLY A 559 19.82 -26.61 10.89
N THR A 560 20.82 -26.77 10.03
CA THR A 560 21.73 -27.93 10.06
C THR A 560 23.13 -27.48 10.44
N ASN A 561 23.72 -28.12 11.46
CA ASN A 561 25.08 -27.85 11.88
C ASN A 561 26.07 -28.31 10.79
N VAL A 562 26.87 -27.40 10.23
CA VAL A 562 27.80 -27.73 9.13
C VAL A 562 28.99 -28.58 9.57
N VAL A 563 29.29 -28.64 10.88
CA VAL A 563 30.40 -29.44 11.43
C VAL A 563 29.97 -30.88 11.68
N THR A 564 28.77 -31.09 12.20
CA THR A 564 28.30 -32.43 12.61
C THR A 564 27.28 -33.04 11.65
N GLY A 565 26.72 -32.26 10.74
CA GLY A 565 25.60 -32.65 9.87
C GLY A 565 24.27 -32.86 10.62
N GLN A 566 24.22 -32.58 11.92
CA GLN A 566 23.03 -32.80 12.75
C GLN A 566 22.10 -31.59 12.74
N PRO A 567 20.78 -31.79 12.88
CA PRO A 567 19.84 -30.68 13.04
C PRO A 567 20.11 -29.90 14.33
N VAL A 568 19.93 -28.59 14.25
CA VAL A 568 19.99 -27.65 15.37
C VAL A 568 18.63 -26.98 15.49
N ASN A 569 18.02 -27.12 16.66
CA ASN A 569 16.78 -26.45 17.00
C ASN A 569 17.06 -25.25 17.93
N ASN A 570 16.02 -24.44 18.17
CA ASN A 570 16.06 -23.34 19.11
C ASN A 570 17.14 -22.28 18.80
N LEU A 571 17.31 -21.89 17.54
CA LEU A 571 18.19 -20.78 17.19
C LEU A 571 17.52 -19.46 17.60
N PHE A 572 18.18 -18.67 18.44
CA PHE A 572 17.67 -17.37 18.87
C PHE A 572 17.57 -16.41 17.68
N ASN A 573 16.38 -15.84 17.44
CA ASN A 573 16.13 -14.94 16.29
C ASN A 573 15.80 -13.51 16.69
N GLY A 574 15.48 -13.25 17.96
CA GLY A 574 15.09 -11.93 18.42
C GLY A 574 14.09 -11.98 19.57
N VAL A 575 13.46 -10.83 19.81
CA VAL A 575 12.42 -10.63 20.84
C VAL A 575 11.23 -9.94 20.21
N ASN A 576 10.02 -10.45 20.50
CA ASN A 576 8.76 -9.78 20.23
C ASN A 576 8.33 -9.02 21.47
N VAL A 577 7.83 -7.80 21.29
CA VAL A 577 7.43 -6.89 22.36
C VAL A 577 6.10 -6.27 22.01
N ASP A 578 5.16 -6.36 22.95
CA ASP A 578 3.88 -5.68 22.88
C ASP A 578 4.05 -4.35 23.63
N LEU A 579 4.03 -3.25 22.89
CA LEU A 579 4.22 -1.89 23.38
C LEU A 579 2.88 -1.17 23.40
N ALA A 580 2.71 -0.25 24.34
CA ALA A 580 1.59 0.66 24.31
C ALA A 580 1.97 2.11 24.60
N VAL A 581 1.38 3.05 23.85
CA VAL A 581 1.59 4.48 24.06
C VAL A 581 0.24 5.18 24.10
N ARG A 582 0.07 6.04 25.10
CA ARG A 582 -1.10 6.89 25.30
C ARG A 582 -0.63 8.33 25.41
N ASP A 583 -1.37 9.18 24.75
CA ASP A 583 -1.21 10.60 24.44
C ASP A 583 -0.76 10.88 23.00
N THR A 584 -1.36 11.92 22.42
CA THR A 584 -1.19 12.32 21.01
C THR A 584 0.16 12.97 20.71
N ASP A 585 0.89 13.32 21.76
CA ASP A 585 2.22 13.92 21.77
C ASP A 585 3.18 13.12 22.65
N ALA A 586 2.76 11.93 23.08
CA ALA A 586 3.60 10.93 23.73
C ALA A 586 4.37 10.13 22.68
N TRP A 587 5.67 10.01 22.88
CA TRP A 587 6.60 9.25 22.08
C TRP A 587 7.30 8.24 22.97
N LEU A 588 7.22 6.97 22.59
CA LEU A 588 8.12 5.92 23.02
C LEU A 588 9.26 5.88 21.98
N TYR A 589 10.28 6.70 22.21
CA TYR A 589 11.45 6.76 21.33
C TYR A 589 12.30 5.51 21.42
N ARG A 590 12.44 4.95 22.63
CA ARG A 590 13.39 3.86 22.86
C ARG A 590 12.88 2.84 23.86
N ILE A 591 13.08 1.57 23.54
CA ILE A 591 12.95 0.46 24.50
C ILE A 591 14.34 -0.03 24.89
N GLY A 592 14.50 -0.25 26.19
CA GLY A 592 15.69 -0.86 26.76
C GLY A 592 15.48 -2.36 26.86
N TYR A 593 16.52 -3.15 26.55
CA TYR A 593 16.45 -4.60 26.68
C TYR A 593 17.61 -5.15 27.50
N ASN A 594 17.34 -6.28 28.14
CA ASN A 594 18.33 -7.16 28.75
C ASN A 594 17.90 -8.61 28.45
N ILE A 595 18.72 -9.35 27.72
CA ILE A 595 18.42 -10.70 27.26
C ILE A 595 19.52 -11.59 27.78
N THR A 596 19.16 -12.53 28.64
CA THR A 596 20.08 -13.58 29.11
C THR A 596 19.76 -14.88 28.39
N LEU A 597 20.76 -15.44 27.71
CA LEU A 597 20.69 -16.69 26.96
C LEU A 597 21.71 -17.67 27.51
N LEU A 598 21.30 -18.92 27.68
CA LEU A 598 22.17 -20.06 27.94
C LEU A 598 22.08 -21.01 26.76
N GLY A 599 23.21 -21.32 26.13
CA GLY A 599 23.19 -22.06 24.88
C GLY A 599 24.56 -22.40 24.33
N LYS A 600 24.62 -22.70 23.04
CA LYS A 600 25.85 -23.05 22.32
C LYS A 600 26.04 -22.16 21.10
N ILE A 601 27.30 -21.83 20.82
CA ILE A 601 27.69 -21.27 19.53
C ILE A 601 27.64 -22.41 18.51
N VAL A 602 26.89 -22.20 17.43
CA VAL A 602 26.71 -23.19 16.37
C VAL A 602 26.99 -22.56 15.01
N PHE A 603 27.47 -23.39 14.09
CA PHE A 603 27.66 -23.01 12.70
C PHE A 603 26.62 -23.74 11.87
N VAL A 604 25.69 -23.00 11.28
CA VAL A 604 24.55 -23.58 10.54
C VAL A 604 24.65 -23.28 9.05
N ALA A 605 24.12 -24.17 8.21
CA ALA A 605 24.06 -23.91 6.78
C ALA A 605 23.19 -22.68 6.49
N PRO A 606 23.54 -21.83 5.51
CA PRO A 606 22.64 -20.78 5.04
C PRO A 606 21.35 -21.40 4.51
N SER A 607 20.21 -20.80 4.84
CA SER A 607 18.90 -21.23 4.32
C SER A 607 18.90 -21.07 2.79
N SER A 608 18.60 -22.16 2.07
CA SER A 608 18.47 -22.18 0.60
C SER A 608 17.19 -21.51 0.12
#